data_AF-A0A955LDT6-F1
#
_entry.id   AF-A0A955LDT6-F1
#
_cell.length_a   1.000
_cell.length_b   1.000
_cell.length_c   1.000
_cell.angle_alpha   90.00
_cell.angle_beta   90.00
_cell.angle_gamma   90.00
#
_symmetry.space_group_name_H-M   'P 1'
#
loop_
_entity.id
_entity.type
_entity.pdbx_description
1 polymer ?
#
loop_
_entity_poly.entity_id
_entity_poly.type
_entity_poly.pdbx_seq_one_letter_code
_entity_poly.pdbx_strand_id
1 'polypeptide(L)' 'MSQSNKFLTSIRKYDPKKLTEEIGKRNEAIRTLRFDLGFGTVSSLKDLRVARRELAQLKTVLKEKSLAETK' A
#
# COMPACT_ATOMS: atom_id res chain seq x y z
N MET A 1 -3.79 -18.77 4.03
CA MET A 1 -2.89 -17.59 4.14
C MET A 1 -3.69 -16.32 3.92
N SER A 2 -3.67 -15.39 4.88
CA SER A 2 -4.34 -14.07 4.76
C SER A 2 -3.75 -13.26 3.61
N GLN A 3 -4.58 -12.56 2.81
CA GLN A 3 -4.13 -11.81 1.63
C GLN A 3 -3.03 -10.78 1.95
N SER A 4 -3.04 -10.21 3.16
CA SER A 4 -2.00 -9.27 3.62
C SER A 4 -0.61 -9.90 3.73
N ASN A 5 -0.50 -11.19 4.07
CA ASN A 5 0.80 -11.88 4.15
C ASN A 5 1.37 -12.17 2.76
N LYS A 6 0.51 -12.51 1.78
CA LYS A 6 0.93 -12.70 0.39
C LYS A 6 1.46 -11.38 -0.21
N PHE A 7 0.78 -10.27 0.08
CA PHE A 7 1.20 -8.94 -0.37
C PHE A 7 2.56 -8.53 0.23
N LEU A 8 2.77 -8.74 1.53
CA LEU A 8 4.05 -8.40 2.16
C LEU A 8 5.23 -9.18 1.53
N THR A 9 5.05 -10.46 1.24
CA THR A 9 6.09 -11.27 0.60
C THR A 9 6.40 -10.85 -0.82
N SER A 10 5.42 -10.34 -1.58
CA SER A 10 5.65 -9.88 -2.95
C SER A 10 6.38 -8.54 -2.99
N ILE A 11 5.99 -7.58 -2.14
CA ILE A 11 6.59 -6.23 -2.15
C ILE A 11 8.05 -6.21 -1.69
N ARG A 12 8.48 -7.16 -0.85
CA ARG A 12 9.91 -7.28 -0.46
C ARG A 12 10.84 -7.54 -1.65
N LYS A 13 10.31 -8.19 -2.69
CA LYS A 13 11.04 -8.49 -3.94
C LYS A 13 11.10 -7.30 -4.89
N TYR A 14 10.39 -6.21 -4.62
CA TYR A 14 10.38 -5.03 -5.48
C TYR A 14 11.66 -4.20 -5.30
N ASP A 15 12.07 -3.58 -6.40
CA ASP A 15 13.09 -2.54 -6.42
C ASP A 15 12.55 -1.24 -5.76
N PRO A 16 13.38 -0.35 -5.17
CA PRO A 16 12.91 0.89 -4.57
C PRO A 16 12.08 1.75 -5.52
N LYS A 17 12.44 1.82 -6.82
CA LYS A 17 11.64 2.55 -7.82
C LYS A 17 10.24 1.98 -7.95
N LYS A 18 10.13 0.65 -8.04
CA LYS A 18 8.84 -0.04 -8.12
C LYS A 18 8.02 0.13 -6.84
N LEU A 19 8.66 0.15 -5.67
CA LEU A 19 7.98 0.47 -4.41
C LEU A 19 7.39 1.89 -4.43
N THR A 20 8.13 2.89 -4.94
CA THR A 20 7.62 4.25 -5.05
C THR A 20 6.45 4.38 -6.03
N GLU A 21 6.49 3.68 -7.17
CA GLU A 21 5.37 3.63 -8.11
C GLU A 21 4.11 3.02 -7.47
N GLU A 22 4.26 1.88 -6.77
CA GLU A 22 3.14 1.23 -6.08
C GLU A 22 2.57 2.11 -4.95
N ILE A 23 3.42 2.86 -4.24
CA ILE A 23 2.95 3.87 -3.27
C ILE A 23 2.07 4.92 -3.95
N GLY A 24 2.48 5.41 -5.12
CA GLY A 24 1.68 6.35 -5.94
C GLY A 24 0.30 5.79 -6.27
N LYS A 25 0.25 4.58 -6.84
CA LYS A 25 -1.01 3.89 -7.19
C LYS A 25 -1.91 3.70 -5.97
N ARG A 26 -1.35 3.33 -4.81
CA ARG A 26 -2.15 3.14 -3.58
C ARG A 26 -2.68 4.45 -3.02
N ASN A 27 -1.94 5.56 -3.15
CA ASN A 27 -2.45 6.89 -2.79
C ASN A 27 -3.62 7.31 -3.69
N GLU A 28 -3.53 7.09 -5.00
CA GLU A 28 -4.62 7.34 -5.94
C GLU A 28 -5.86 6.49 -5.61
N ALA A 29 -5.67 5.19 -5.38
CA ALA A 29 -6.76 4.31 -4.98
C ALA A 29 -7.45 4.78 -3.68
N ILE A 30 -6.67 5.22 -2.69
CA ILE A 30 -7.22 5.80 -1.44
C ILE A 30 -8.01 7.08 -1.74
N ARG A 31 -7.54 7.93 -2.65
CA ARG A 31 -8.24 9.16 -3.03
C ARG A 31 -9.59 8.84 -3.69
N THR A 32 -9.60 7.90 -4.63
CA THR A 32 -10.84 7.43 -5.29
C THR A 32 -11.80 6.84 -4.27
N LEU A 33 -11.34 5.93 -3.40
CA LEU A 33 -12.19 5.33 -2.37
C LEU A 33 -12.76 6.37 -1.38
N ARG A 34 -12.02 7.45 -1.08
CA ARG A 34 -12.55 8.57 -0.27
C ARG A 34 -13.64 9.34 -1.00
N PHE A 35 -13.49 9.53 -2.31
CA PHE A 35 -14.51 10.17 -3.14
C PHE A 35 -15.78 9.30 -3.19
N ASP A 36 -15.63 8.00 -3.43
CA ASP A 36 -16.74 7.02 -3.45
C ASP A 36 -17.47 6.92 -2.11
N LEU A 37 -16.74 7.06 -1.00
CA LEU A 37 -17.33 7.15 0.35
C LEU A 37 -18.22 8.39 0.54
N GLY A 38 -17.91 9.49 -0.15
CA GLY A 38 -18.77 10.67 -0.18
C GLY A 38 -20.16 10.38 -0.75
N PHE A 39 -20.29 9.36 -1.60
CA PHE A 39 -21.57 8.88 -2.15
C PHE A 39 -22.26 7.80 -1.29
N GLY A 40 -21.74 7.49 -0.09
CA GLY A 40 -22.38 6.58 0.86
C GLY A 40 -22.20 5.08 0.57
N THR A 41 -21.20 4.70 -0.21
CA THR A 41 -20.94 3.28 -0.54
C THR A 41 -20.26 2.54 0.62
N VAL A 42 -20.97 1.61 1.27
CA VAL A 42 -20.49 0.88 2.47
C VAL A 42 -19.32 -0.07 2.15
N SER A 43 -19.25 -0.62 0.94
CA SER A 43 -18.14 -1.48 0.48
C SER A 43 -16.79 -0.76 0.52
N SER A 44 -16.78 0.55 0.25
CA SER A 44 -15.57 1.38 0.14
C SER A 44 -14.82 1.54 1.47
N LEU A 45 -15.48 1.36 2.63
CA LEU A 45 -14.83 1.45 3.95
C LEU A 45 -13.81 0.33 4.18
N LYS A 46 -14.19 -0.91 3.83
CA LYS A 46 -13.31 -2.07 3.97
C LYS A 46 -12.10 -1.93 3.05
N ASP A 47 -12.35 -1.54 1.81
CA ASP A 47 -11.31 -1.39 0.80
C ASP A 47 -10.36 -0.23 1.13
N LEU A 48 -10.90 0.88 1.66
CA LEU A 48 -10.08 1.98 2.16
C LEU A 48 -9.15 1.54 3.29
N ARG A 49 -9.64 0.71 4.22
CA ARG A 49 -8.83 0.17 5.31
C ARG A 49 -7.71 -0.74 4.78
N VAL A 50 -8.02 -1.58 3.80
CA VAL A 50 -7.03 -2.46 3.16
C VAL A 50 -5.97 -1.62 2.43
N ALA A 51 -6.37 -0.66 1.61
CA ALA A 51 -5.46 0.20 0.86
C ALA A 51 -4.52 1.00 1.77
N ARG A 52 -5.02 1.52 2.91
CA ARG A 52 -4.19 2.19 3.92
C ARG A 52 -3.16 1.26 4.55
N ARG A 53 -3.54 0.02 4.84
CA ARG A 53 -2.61 -0.98 5.40
C ARG A 53 -1.52 -1.36 4.41
N GLU A 54 -1.88 -1.59 3.15
CA GLU A 54 -0.93 -1.90 2.08
C GLU A 54 0.04 -0.74 1.83
N LEU A 55 -0.46 0.51 1.86
CA LEU A 55 0.39 1.71 1.77
C LEU A 55 1.41 1.78 2.91
N ALA A 56 0.99 1.49 4.15
CA ALA A 56 1.90 1.46 5.29
C ALA A 56 2.99 0.40 5.11
N GLN A 57 2.63 -0.81 4.65
CA GLN A 57 3.58 -1.90 4.39
C GLN A 57 4.60 -1.53 3.31
N LEU A 58 4.17 -0.89 2.21
CA LEU A 58 5.07 -0.41 1.16
C LEU A 58 6.09 0.60 1.70
N LYS A 59 5.64 1.57 2.50
CA LYS A 59 6.51 2.57 3.13
C LYS A 59 7.52 1.93 4.09
N THR A 60 7.08 0.95 4.89
CA THR A 60 7.97 0.22 5.79
C THR A 60 9.07 -0.50 5.02
N VAL A 61 8.72 -1.27 3.97
CA VAL A 61 9.71 -2.01 3.17
C VAL A 61 10.68 -1.07 2.45
N LEU A 62 10.19 0.06 1.93
CA LEU A 62 11.07 1.08 1.33
C LEU A 62 12.06 1.62 2.35
N LYS A 63 11.61 1.92 3.59
CA LYS A 63 12.48 2.38 4.66
C LYS A 63 13.49 1.30 5.08
N GLU A 64 13.06 0.06 5.22
CA GLU A 64 13.94 -1.09 5.53
C GLU A 64 15.07 -1.20 4.49
N LYS A 65 14.76 -1.09 3.20
CA LYS A 65 15.76 -1.11 2.12
C LYS A 65 16.74 0.06 2.21
N SER A 66 16.24 1.28 2.40
CA SER A 66 17.13 2.46 2.54
C SER A 66 18.09 2.34 3.73
N LEU A 67 17.65 1.74 4.85
CA LEU A 67 18.49 1.50 6.01
C LEU A 67 19.54 0.41 5.76
N ALA A 68 19.22 -0.59 4.93
CA ALA A 68 20.17 -1.63 4.56
C ALA A 68 21.27 -1.11 3.61
N GLU A 69 20.95 -0.18 2.72
CA GLU A 69 21.92 0.46 1.82
C GLU A 69 22.89 1.43 2.54
N THR A 70 22.51 1.93 3.71
CA THR A 70 23.33 2.88 4.50
C THR A 70 24.30 2.16 5.46
N LYS A 71 24.25 0.83 5.55
CA LYS A 71 25.15 0.00 6.38
C LYS A 71 26.20 -0.68 5.52
#